data_AF-A0A8X6S8X3-F1
#
_entry.id   AF-A0A8X6S8X3-F1
#
_cell.length_a   1.000
_cell.length_b   1.000
_cell.length_c   1.000
_cell.angle_alpha   90.00
_cell.angle_beta   90.00
_cell.angle_gamma   90.00
#
_symmetry.space_group_name_H-M   'P 1'
#
loop_
_entity.id
_entity.type
_entity.pdbx_description
1 polymer ?
#
loop_
_entity_poly.entity_id
_entity_poly.type
_entity_poly.pdbx_seq_one_letter_code
_entity_poly.pdbx_strand_id
1 'polypeptide(L)'
;MHYRRSGTTDQRGQSHASQNANSREDRQIVRITVTDLSVTSRTVPQHIVSVTHHSVSARTIRCRLQQSVLSTRRPLLGLPLTQRHMWSMVAQRLTQITPPTASPEQLWQRVEAAWSAVPLEHIQSIFESMPRRVATVISNNGGYSGY
;
A
#
# COMPACT_ATOMS: atom_id res chain seq x y z
N MET A 1 60.46 5.97 -0.33
CA MET A 1 59.19 5.27 -0.62
C MET A 1 58.36 6.14 -1.58
N HIS A 2 58.58 5.99 -2.90
CA HIS A 2 57.90 6.78 -3.92
C HIS A 2 56.62 6.07 -4.38
N TYR A 3 55.49 6.76 -4.31
CA TYR A 3 54.23 6.31 -4.88
C TYR A 3 54.14 6.83 -6.33
N ARG A 4 53.97 5.95 -7.33
CA ARG A 4 53.64 6.35 -8.71
C ARG A 4 52.50 5.49 -9.26
N ARG A 5 51.38 6.19 -9.47
CA ARG A 5 50.30 6.03 -10.45
C ARG A 5 50.42 4.83 -11.41
N SER A 6 49.36 4.03 -11.52
CA SER A 6 48.47 4.05 -12.71
C SER A 6 47.25 3.16 -12.47
N GLY A 7 46.07 3.71 -12.75
CA GLY A 7 44.79 3.01 -12.72
C GLY A 7 43.78 3.84 -13.51
N THR A 8 44.01 3.94 -14.82
CA THR A 8 43.04 4.44 -15.79
C THR A 8 41.77 3.62 -15.69
N THR A 9 40.64 4.26 -15.38
CA THR A 9 39.32 3.72 -15.72
C THR A 9 38.78 4.49 -16.92
N ASP A 10 38.71 3.75 -18.01
CA ASP A 10 38.08 4.04 -19.29
C ASP A 10 36.65 4.59 -19.07
N GLN A 11 36.45 5.90 -19.24
CA GLN A 11 35.13 6.47 -19.39
C GLN A 11 34.60 6.10 -20.78
N ARG A 12 34.09 4.87 -20.91
CA ARG A 12 33.29 4.51 -22.08
C ARG A 12 31.99 5.27 -22.07
N GLY A 13 31.79 6.08 -23.11
CA GLY A 13 30.51 6.71 -23.41
C GLY A 13 29.38 5.69 -23.45
N GLN A 14 28.49 5.76 -22.47
CA GLN A 14 27.21 5.06 -22.45
C GLN A 14 26.12 5.99 -21.92
N SER A 15 25.86 7.09 -22.62
CA SER A 15 24.98 8.12 -22.06
C SER A 15 23.59 8.18 -22.70
N HIS A 16 23.34 7.52 -23.83
CA HIS A 16 22.02 7.60 -24.49
C HIS A 16 21.30 6.25 -24.70
N ALA A 17 22.01 5.18 -25.08
CA ALA A 17 21.38 3.87 -25.26
C ALA A 17 20.90 3.25 -23.94
N SER A 18 21.71 3.37 -22.88
CA SER A 18 21.38 2.85 -21.54
C SER A 18 20.22 3.62 -20.89
N GLN A 19 20.07 4.92 -21.17
CA GLN A 19 18.93 5.72 -20.71
C GLN A 19 17.63 5.34 -21.43
N ASN A 20 17.69 5.08 -22.74
CA ASN A 20 16.52 4.64 -23.52
C ASN A 20 16.04 3.23 -23.12
N ALA A 21 16.95 2.30 -22.84
CA ALA A 21 16.62 0.98 -22.30
C ALA A 21 15.91 1.10 -20.93
N ASN A 22 16.46 1.92 -20.03
CA ASN A 22 15.82 2.24 -18.75
C ASN A 22 14.42 2.85 -18.94
N SER A 23 14.23 3.77 -19.91
CA SER A 23 12.92 4.38 -20.18
C SER A 23 11.88 3.39 -20.71
N ARG A 24 12.28 2.42 -21.55
CA ARG A 24 11.39 1.34 -22.02
C ARG A 24 11.04 0.37 -20.90
N GLU A 25 12.01 0.00 -20.09
CA GLU A 25 11.82 -0.82 -18.89
C GLU A 25 10.87 -0.16 -17.90
N ASP A 26 11.03 1.13 -17.63
CA ASP A 26 10.22 1.86 -16.67
C ASP A 26 8.77 1.94 -17.15
N ARG A 27 8.55 2.20 -18.45
CA ARG A 27 7.21 2.13 -19.05
C ARG A 27 6.59 0.74 -18.92
N GLN A 28 7.37 -0.32 -19.09
CA GLN A 28 6.87 -1.69 -18.96
C GLN A 28 6.56 -2.06 -17.50
N ILE A 29 7.41 -1.65 -16.54
CA ILE A 29 7.17 -1.77 -15.10
C ILE A 29 5.84 -1.09 -14.72
N VAL A 30 5.65 0.16 -15.17
CA VAL A 30 4.41 0.91 -14.96
C VAL A 30 3.22 0.20 -15.60
N ARG A 31 3.34 -0.25 -16.85
CA ARG A 31 2.25 -0.93 -17.56
C ARG A 31 1.79 -2.19 -16.84
N ILE A 32 2.71 -3.07 -16.44
CA ILE A 32 2.38 -4.32 -15.74
C ILE A 32 1.63 -4.03 -14.44
N THR A 33 2.11 -3.05 -13.68
CA THR A 33 1.56 -2.71 -12.35
C THR A 33 0.23 -1.98 -12.40
N VAL A 34 -0.04 -1.22 -13.47
CA VAL A 34 -1.34 -0.59 -13.73
C VAL A 34 -2.34 -1.59 -14.31
N THR A 35 -1.87 -2.56 -15.11
CA THR A 35 -2.74 -3.57 -15.74
C THR A 35 -3.18 -4.65 -14.74
N ASP A 36 -2.31 -5.01 -13.79
CA ASP A 36 -2.60 -5.97 -12.74
C ASP A 36 -2.14 -5.44 -11.37
N LEU A 37 -3.13 -5.01 -10.58
CA LEU A 37 -2.94 -4.43 -9.24
C LEU A 37 -2.50 -5.47 -8.19
N SER A 38 -2.52 -6.77 -8.50
CA SER A 38 -2.03 -7.83 -7.60
C SER A 38 -0.51 -7.96 -7.62
N VAL A 39 0.14 -7.41 -8.64
CA VAL A 39 1.59 -7.51 -8.83
C VAL A 39 2.32 -6.57 -7.87
N THR A 40 3.29 -7.12 -7.14
CA THR A 40 4.13 -6.39 -6.18
C THR A 40 5.54 -6.24 -6.69
N SER A 41 6.35 -5.34 -6.11
CA SER A 41 7.76 -5.19 -6.52
C SER A 41 8.57 -6.49 -6.45
N ARG A 42 8.10 -7.51 -5.71
CA ARG A 42 8.73 -8.85 -5.63
C ARG A 42 8.32 -9.79 -6.76
N THR A 43 7.13 -9.62 -7.33
CA THR A 43 6.58 -10.47 -8.39
C THR A 43 6.78 -9.85 -9.77
N VAL A 44 6.84 -8.51 -9.89
CA VAL A 44 7.18 -7.79 -11.13
C VAL A 44 8.43 -8.35 -11.85
N PRO A 45 9.55 -8.71 -11.19
CA PRO A 45 10.70 -9.30 -11.88
C PRO A 45 10.35 -10.52 -12.72
N GLN A 46 9.44 -11.37 -12.26
CA GLN A 46 9.02 -12.60 -12.95
C GLN A 46 8.30 -12.29 -14.27
N HIS A 47 7.66 -11.13 -14.38
CA HIS A 47 6.97 -10.67 -15.59
C HIS A 47 7.87 -9.86 -16.54
N ILE A 48 9.07 -9.48 -16.09
CA ILE A 48 10.00 -8.62 -16.84
C ILE A 48 11.18 -9.41 -17.41
N VAL A 49 11.62 -10.49 -16.75
CA VAL A 49 12.72 -11.35 -17.22
C VAL A 49 12.49 -11.90 -18.64
N SER A 50 11.25 -12.06 -19.08
CA SER A 50 10.92 -12.49 -20.45
C SER A 50 11.11 -11.40 -21.52
N VAL A 51 11.23 -10.12 -21.12
CA VAL A 51 11.25 -8.94 -22.02
C VAL A 51 12.59 -8.21 -21.96
N THR A 52 13.30 -8.26 -20.84
CA THR A 52 14.66 -7.70 -20.69
C THR A 52 15.69 -8.77 -20.39
N HIS A 53 16.84 -8.71 -21.07
CA HIS A 53 17.96 -9.64 -20.94
C HIS A 53 18.64 -9.65 -19.55
N HIS A 54 18.14 -8.89 -18.57
CA HIS A 54 18.62 -8.91 -17.19
C HIS A 54 17.48 -8.93 -16.17
N SER A 55 17.75 -9.58 -15.03
CA SER A 55 16.87 -9.54 -13.87
C SER A 55 17.00 -8.21 -13.15
N VAL A 56 15.87 -7.53 -12.91
CA VAL A 56 15.82 -6.27 -12.15
C VAL A 56 15.45 -6.59 -10.69
N SER A 57 16.19 -6.05 -9.73
CA SER A 57 15.91 -6.28 -8.31
C SER A 57 14.56 -5.70 -7.88
N ALA A 58 13.91 -6.32 -6.89
CA ALA A 58 12.68 -5.81 -6.31
C ALA A 58 12.81 -4.39 -5.71
N ARG A 59 14.02 -4.03 -5.24
CA ARG A 59 14.33 -2.68 -4.76
C ARG A 59 14.34 -1.68 -5.91
N THR A 60 14.97 -2.03 -7.04
CA THR A 60 15.04 -1.17 -8.23
C THR A 60 13.65 -0.93 -8.82
N ILE A 61 12.82 -1.97 -8.90
CA ILE A 61 11.42 -1.84 -9.33
C ILE A 61 10.65 -0.90 -8.39
N ARG A 62 10.79 -1.06 -7.07
CA ARG A 62 10.16 -0.15 -6.10
C ARG A 62 10.59 1.30 -6.30
N CYS A 63 11.88 1.57 -6.45
CA CYS A 63 12.39 2.92 -6.65
C CYS A 63 11.85 3.55 -7.95
N ARG A 64 11.82 2.78 -9.05
CA ARG A 64 11.31 3.23 -10.36
C ARG A 64 9.81 3.51 -10.33
N LEU A 65 9.04 2.67 -9.63
CA LEU A 65 7.62 2.92 -9.40
C LEU A 65 7.40 4.20 -8.57
N GLN A 66 8.18 4.40 -7.51
CA GLN A 66 8.11 5.62 -6.69
C GLN A 66 8.43 6.89 -7.49
N GLN A 67 9.40 6.84 -8.41
CA GLN A 67 9.69 7.93 -9.35
C GLN A 67 8.53 8.19 -10.32
N SER A 68 7.74 7.16 -10.61
CA SER A 68 6.54 7.21 -11.45
C SER A 68 5.26 7.48 -10.65
N VAL A 69 5.36 7.86 -9.37
CA VAL A 69 4.22 8.14 -8.48
C VAL A 69 3.34 6.89 -8.22
N LEU A 70 3.86 5.69 -8.48
CA LEU A 70 3.19 4.41 -8.24
C LEU A 70 3.78 3.68 -7.03
N SER A 71 2.93 3.05 -6.24
CA SER A 71 3.34 2.17 -5.15
C SER A 71 2.69 0.81 -5.31
N THR A 72 3.47 -0.22 -5.65
CA THR A 72 2.99 -1.62 -5.74
C THR A 72 2.90 -2.28 -4.37
N ARG A 73 2.43 -1.57 -3.35
CA ARG A 73 2.09 -2.22 -2.09
C ARG A 73 0.80 -2.99 -2.33
N ARG A 74 0.80 -4.29 -2.00
CA ARG A 74 -0.45 -4.98 -1.67
C ARG A 74 -1.17 -4.10 -0.65
N PRO A 75 -2.39 -3.61 -0.90
CA PRO A 75 -3.11 -2.86 0.12
C PRO A 75 -3.24 -3.78 1.33
N LEU A 76 -2.51 -3.47 2.40
CA LEU A 76 -2.45 -4.32 3.60
C LEU A 76 -3.74 -4.19 4.44
N LEU A 77 -4.60 -3.23 4.11
CA LEU A 77 -5.95 -3.13 4.64
C LEU A 77 -6.91 -2.85 3.48
N GLY A 78 -7.94 -3.69 3.40
CA GLY A 78 -8.94 -3.66 2.34
C GLY A 78 -9.74 -2.36 2.31
N LEU A 79 -10.66 -2.31 1.34
CA LEU A 79 -11.63 -1.24 1.15
C LEU A 79 -12.23 -0.75 2.47
N PRO A 80 -12.60 0.54 2.56
CA PRO A 80 -12.75 1.25 3.81
C PRO A 80 -14.13 1.02 4.48
N LEU A 81 -14.62 -0.21 4.40
CA LEU A 81 -15.74 -0.77 5.15
C LEU A 81 -15.27 -2.00 5.95
N THR A 82 -14.07 -1.94 6.54
CA THR A 82 -13.61 -3.08 7.31
C THR A 82 -14.45 -3.24 8.57
N GLN A 83 -14.78 -4.49 8.88
CA GLN A 83 -15.29 -4.99 10.16
C GLN A 83 -14.69 -4.27 11.37
N ARG A 84 -13.43 -3.84 11.27
CA ARG A 84 -12.72 -3.02 12.26
C ARG A 84 -13.48 -1.76 12.70
N HIS A 85 -14.08 -1.00 11.78
CA HIS A 85 -14.81 0.23 12.14
C HIS A 85 -16.07 -0.11 12.94
N MET A 86 -16.83 -1.12 12.51
CA MET A 86 -17.99 -1.60 13.27
C MET A 86 -17.58 -2.09 14.66
N TRP A 87 -16.47 -2.84 14.76
CA TRP A 87 -15.99 -3.36 16.03
C TRP A 87 -15.47 -2.27 16.97
N SER A 88 -14.84 -1.22 16.43
CA SER A 88 -14.49 -0.03 17.20
C SER A 88 -15.73 0.68 17.75
N MET A 89 -16.84 0.72 17.00
CA MET A 89 -18.10 1.32 17.47
C MET A 89 -18.74 0.51 18.59
N VAL A 90 -18.72 -0.81 18.49
CA VAL A 90 -19.21 -1.71 19.55
C VAL A 90 -18.34 -1.55 20.80
N ALA A 91 -17.02 -1.55 20.65
CA ALA A 91 -16.09 -1.36 21.75
C ALA A 91 -16.28 -0.02 22.46
N GLN A 92 -16.46 1.08 21.71
CA GLN A 92 -16.72 2.42 22.28
C GLN A 92 -18.05 2.47 23.04
N ARG A 93 -19.08 1.75 22.58
CA ARG A 93 -20.35 1.65 23.31
C ARG A 93 -20.21 0.82 24.57
N LEU A 94 -19.48 -0.28 24.51
CA LEU A 94 -19.20 -1.12 25.68
C LEU A 94 -18.47 -0.34 26.78
N THR A 95 -17.53 0.55 26.43
CA THR A 95 -16.84 1.39 27.43
C THR A 95 -17.76 2.42 28.08
N GLN A 96 -18.81 2.89 27.40
CA GLN A 96 -19.78 3.85 27.95
C GLN A 96 -20.78 3.20 28.93
N ILE A 97 -20.94 1.87 28.91
CA ILE A 97 -21.97 1.15 29.67
C ILE A 97 -21.44 0.63 31.05
N THR A 98 -20.18 0.84 31.42
CA THR A 98 -19.54 0.04 32.49
C THR A 98 -19.56 0.65 33.91
N PRO A 99 -20.08 -0.10 34.91
CA PRO A 99 -19.33 -0.56 36.09
C PRO A 99 -19.08 -2.10 36.01
N PRO A 100 -18.21 -2.70 36.86
CA PRO A 100 -17.64 -4.03 36.61
C PRO A 100 -18.67 -5.16 36.61
N THR A 101 -18.51 -6.12 35.69
CA THR A 101 -19.50 -7.18 35.38
C THR A 101 -19.01 -8.53 35.88
N ALA A 102 -19.89 -9.31 36.50
CA ALA A 102 -19.56 -10.55 37.19
C ALA A 102 -19.91 -11.85 36.43
N SER A 103 -20.52 -11.79 35.24
CA SER A 103 -20.97 -13.00 34.51
C SER A 103 -20.80 -12.92 32.97
N PRO A 104 -20.40 -14.01 32.29
CA PRO A 104 -20.33 -14.10 30.82
C PRO A 104 -21.64 -13.80 30.08
N GLU A 105 -22.78 -14.21 30.64
CA GLU A 105 -24.09 -14.03 30.01
C GLU A 105 -24.47 -12.54 29.91
N GLN A 106 -24.14 -11.80 30.96
CA GLN A 106 -24.34 -10.35 31.02
C GLN A 106 -23.41 -9.63 30.05
N LEU A 107 -22.22 -10.17 29.77
CA LEU A 107 -21.33 -9.64 28.75
C LEU A 107 -21.91 -9.83 27.35
N TRP A 108 -22.47 -11.01 27.05
CA TRP A 108 -23.08 -11.29 25.75
C TRP A 108 -24.29 -10.40 25.47
N GLN A 109 -25.22 -10.28 26.43
CA GLN A 109 -26.38 -9.38 26.31
C GLN A 109 -25.98 -7.92 26.06
N ARG A 110 -24.85 -7.48 26.62
CA ARG A 110 -24.33 -6.12 26.38
C ARG A 110 -23.73 -5.94 25.01
N VAL A 111 -22.99 -6.92 24.50
CA VAL A 111 -22.48 -6.89 23.12
C VAL A 111 -23.65 -6.79 22.15
N GLU A 112 -24.69 -7.58 22.36
CA GLU A 112 -25.90 -7.58 21.53
C GLU A 112 -26.66 -6.26 21.62
N ALA A 113 -26.84 -5.69 22.82
CA ALA A 113 -27.44 -4.37 23.00
C ALA A 113 -26.61 -3.25 22.35
N ALA A 114 -25.28 -3.28 22.53
CA ALA A 114 -24.37 -2.29 21.95
C ALA A 114 -24.33 -2.37 20.41
N TRP A 115 -24.42 -3.58 19.85
CA TRP A 115 -24.56 -3.81 18.41
C TRP A 115 -25.89 -3.26 17.87
N SER A 116 -26.99 -3.59 18.54
CA SER A 116 -28.33 -3.14 18.13
C SER A 116 -28.52 -1.62 18.27
N ALA A 117 -27.80 -0.99 19.18
CA ALA A 117 -27.81 0.45 19.40
C ALA A 117 -26.85 1.22 18.47
N VAL A 118 -26.28 0.59 17.44
CA VAL A 118 -25.50 1.29 16.41
C VAL A 118 -26.45 2.10 15.53
N PRO A 119 -26.35 3.45 15.50
CA PRO A 119 -27.22 4.28 14.72
C PRO A 119 -26.86 4.19 13.24
N LEU A 120 -27.91 4.12 12.42
CA LEU A 120 -27.78 4.06 10.98
C LEU A 120 -27.08 5.30 10.42
N GLU A 121 -27.28 6.49 11.01
CA GLU A 121 -26.59 7.71 10.57
C GLU A 121 -25.05 7.59 10.65
N HIS A 122 -24.54 6.81 11.58
CA HIS A 122 -23.10 6.64 11.75
C HIS A 122 -22.54 5.67 10.70
N ILE A 123 -23.29 4.61 10.36
CA ILE A 123 -22.98 3.71 9.23
C ILE A 123 -23.00 4.50 7.92
N GLN A 124 -24.00 5.36 7.74
CA GLN A 124 -24.12 6.27 6.59
C GLN A 124 -22.93 7.23 6.52
N SER A 125 -22.53 7.86 7.63
CA SER A 125 -21.37 8.76 7.64
C SER A 125 -20.06 8.06 7.26
N ILE A 126 -19.90 6.77 7.61
CA ILE A 126 -18.76 5.96 7.17
C ILE A 126 -18.80 5.84 5.66
N PHE A 127 -19.96 5.49 5.08
CA PHE A 127 -20.11 5.38 3.63
C PHE A 127 -19.90 6.72 2.91
N GLU A 128 -20.47 7.81 3.42
CA GLU A 128 -20.32 9.16 2.88
C GLU A 128 -18.88 9.69 2.98
N SER A 129 -18.09 9.19 3.94
CA SER A 129 -16.67 9.50 4.03
C SER A 129 -15.81 8.78 2.98
N MET A 130 -16.34 7.77 2.28
CA MET A 130 -15.59 6.95 1.31
C MET A 130 -14.88 7.78 0.24
N PRO A 131 -15.54 8.73 -0.45
CA PRO A 131 -14.90 9.46 -1.55
C PRO A 131 -13.69 10.27 -1.06
N ARG A 132 -13.81 10.90 0.12
CA ARG A 132 -12.71 11.66 0.74
C ARG A 132 -11.52 10.76 1.09
N ARG A 133 -11.79 9.60 1.70
CA ARG A 133 -10.75 8.63 2.08
C ARG A 133 -10.03 8.04 0.87
N VAL A 134 -10.77 7.72 -0.19
CA VAL A 134 -10.21 7.26 -1.46
C VAL A 134 -9.34 8.35 -2.09
N ALA A 135 -9.82 9.60 -2.11
CA ALA A 135 -9.04 10.73 -2.58
C ALA A 135 -7.72 10.90 -1.81
N THR A 136 -7.73 10.73 -0.48
CA THR A 136 -6.51 10.76 0.35
C THR A 136 -5.54 9.62 0.03
N VAL A 137 -6.03 8.42 -0.24
CA VAL A 137 -5.16 7.29 -0.65
C VAL A 137 -4.51 7.57 -2.00
N ILE A 138 -5.28 8.14 -2.95
CA ILE A 138 -4.77 8.54 -4.27
C ILE A 138 -3.72 9.64 -4.11
N SER A 139 -3.97 10.69 -3.32
CA SER A 139 -3.00 11.76 -3.09
C SER A 139 -1.72 11.26 -2.39
N ASN A 140 -1.85 10.21 -1.57
CA ASN A 140 -0.72 9.59 -0.87
C ASN A 140 -0.02 8.52 -1.71
N ASN A 141 -0.36 8.38 -3.00
CA ASN A 141 0.20 7.39 -3.92
C ASN A 141 0.09 5.95 -3.39
N GLY A 142 -1.05 5.61 -2.78
CA GLY A 142 -1.28 4.31 -2.13
C GLY A 142 -0.61 4.18 -0.76
N GLY A 143 -0.09 5.26 -0.19
CA GLY A 143 0.45 5.35 1.17
C GLY A 143 -0.65 5.36 2.26
N TYR A 144 -0.21 5.34 3.53
CA TYR A 144 -1.12 5.43 4.67
C TYR A 144 -1.91 6.74 4.64
N SER A 145 -3.24 6.66 4.79
CA SER A 145 -4.15 7.81 4.68
C SER A 145 -4.57 8.42 6.02
N GLY A 146 -4.15 7.86 7.16
CA GLY A 146 -4.57 8.33 8.49
C GLY A 146 -5.95 7.82 8.95
N TYR A 147 -6.65 7.08 8.09
CA TYR A 147 -7.96 6.48 8.36
C TYR A 147 -7.90 4.98 8.73
#